data_AF-A0A537NXL4-F1
#
_entry.id   AF-A0A537NXL4-F1
#
_cell.length_a   1.000
_cell.length_b   1.000
_cell.length_c   1.000
_cell.angle_alpha   90.00
_cell.angle_beta   90.00
_cell.angle_gamma   90.00
#
_symmetry.space_group_name_H-M   'P 1'
#
loop_
_entity.id
_entity.type
_entity.pdbx_description
1 polymer ?
#
loop_
_entity_poly.entity_id
_entity_poly.type
_entity_poly.pdbx_seq_one_letter_code
_entity_poly.pdbx_strand_id
1 'polypeptide(L)'
;MTDRVQDFAVADGEKRAGWLDRARAALAVQQGSFFLWSPLCLIAGIWGYFALPREPPPVAFALVAVILVLLAFGVHFKQSVAAKILLLVLVGFSLAKIRTEWVSAPTIRAPTGEVMLSGVVENFEIRGPKRAVAILRILALEGQGVTRMPTRARLSVTSASGLRAGQMIKAKAQLFPLSAPALPDGYDYGRSLWFEGIGATGRLYGDILIEGTDPSWLLRCEAMLQDLRDAIGGRIGDDHRRKGHHSARRE
;
A
#
# COMPACT_ATOMS: atom_id res chain seq x y z
N MET A 1 -42.64 -64.12 4.93
CA MET A 1 -41.98 -63.10 5.78
C MET A 1 -40.66 -63.68 6.27
N THR A 2 -39.65 -63.71 5.40
CA THR A 2 -38.22 -64.00 5.68
C THR A 2 -37.53 -64.23 4.33
N ASP A 3 -37.16 -63.15 3.64
CA ASP A 3 -36.22 -63.24 2.51
C ASP A 3 -35.59 -61.87 2.18
N ARG A 4 -34.91 -61.25 3.16
CA ARG A 4 -34.31 -59.92 2.94
C ARG A 4 -33.06 -59.60 3.75
N VAL A 5 -32.40 -60.60 4.32
CA VAL A 5 -31.30 -60.38 5.29
C VAL A 5 -29.93 -60.86 4.81
N GLN A 6 -29.75 -61.24 3.53
CA GLN A 6 -28.46 -61.79 3.06
C GLN A 6 -27.77 -61.12 1.88
N ASP A 7 -28.23 -59.98 1.37
CA ASP A 7 -27.51 -59.23 0.32
C ASP A 7 -26.48 -58.23 0.89
N PHE A 8 -25.74 -58.62 1.94
CA PHE A 8 -24.60 -57.86 2.46
C PHE A 8 -23.28 -58.61 2.25
N ALA A 9 -23.00 -59.04 1.02
CA ALA A 9 -21.63 -59.19 0.53
C ALA A 9 -21.66 -59.64 -0.93
N VAL A 10 -21.27 -58.75 -1.85
CA VAL A 10 -20.06 -58.87 -2.69
C VAL A 10 -20.16 -57.88 -3.85
N ALA A 11 -19.22 -56.94 -3.83
CA ALA A 11 -18.62 -56.21 -4.94
C ALA A 11 -19.52 -55.41 -5.90
N ASP A 12 -19.37 -54.07 -5.83
CA ASP A 12 -18.64 -53.47 -6.94
C ASP A 12 -17.70 -52.36 -6.44
N GLY A 13 -16.43 -52.52 -6.78
CA GLY A 13 -15.34 -51.69 -6.34
C GLY A 13 -15.32 -50.38 -7.10
N GLU A 14 -16.14 -49.41 -6.71
CA GLU A 14 -15.82 -48.02 -7.02
C GLU A 14 -14.57 -47.65 -6.24
N LYS A 15 -13.41 -47.80 -6.88
CA LYS A 15 -12.18 -47.12 -6.49
C LYS A 15 -12.57 -45.67 -6.27
N ARG A 16 -12.75 -45.25 -5.02
CA ARG A 16 -13.01 -43.86 -4.63
C ARG A 16 -11.99 -43.03 -5.38
N ALA A 17 -12.42 -42.35 -6.44
CA ALA A 17 -11.54 -41.57 -7.28
C ALA A 17 -10.66 -40.74 -6.34
N GLY A 18 -9.35 -40.95 -6.41
CA GLY A 18 -8.43 -40.31 -5.49
C GLY A 18 -8.69 -38.81 -5.54
N TRP A 19 -8.42 -38.07 -4.45
CA TRP A 19 -8.56 -36.62 -4.48
C TRP A 19 -7.81 -35.99 -5.68
N LEU A 20 -6.75 -36.65 -6.15
CA LEU A 20 -6.02 -36.36 -7.38
C LEU A 20 -6.84 -36.52 -8.68
N ASP A 21 -7.66 -37.55 -8.80
CA ASP A 21 -8.49 -37.78 -9.98
C ASP A 21 -9.67 -36.81 -10.00
N ARG A 22 -10.22 -36.47 -8.82
CA ARG A 22 -11.22 -35.40 -8.68
C ARG A 22 -10.63 -34.02 -8.98
N ALA A 23 -9.41 -33.76 -8.53
CA ALA A 23 -8.68 -32.53 -8.86
C ALA A 23 -8.43 -32.46 -10.38
N ARG A 24 -7.97 -33.55 -11.00
CA ARG A 24 -7.76 -33.64 -12.46
C ARG A 24 -9.06 -33.41 -13.25
N ALA A 25 -10.18 -33.99 -12.80
CA ALA A 25 -11.49 -33.78 -13.43
C ALA A 25 -11.97 -32.33 -13.28
N ALA A 26 -11.80 -31.71 -12.11
CA ALA A 26 -12.12 -30.30 -11.89
C ALA A 26 -11.23 -29.35 -12.71
N LEU A 27 -9.94 -29.68 -12.85
CA LEU A 27 -8.99 -28.98 -13.70
C LEU A 27 -9.31 -29.14 -15.20
N ALA A 28 -9.83 -30.30 -15.61
CA ALA A 28 -10.27 -30.54 -16.99
C ALA A 28 -11.49 -29.67 -17.36
N VAL A 29 -12.42 -29.46 -16.42
CA VAL A 29 -13.56 -28.54 -16.59
C VAL A 29 -13.11 -27.07 -16.65
N GLN A 30 -11.96 -26.73 -16.07
CA GLN A 30 -11.39 -25.38 -16.08
C GLN A 30 -10.41 -25.11 -17.24
N GLN A 31 -10.36 -25.97 -18.26
CA GLN A 31 -9.55 -25.73 -19.46
C GLN A 31 -10.05 -24.48 -20.21
N GLY A 32 -9.43 -23.34 -19.90
CA GLY A 32 -9.82 -22.00 -20.38
C GLY A 32 -9.75 -20.93 -19.28
N SER A 33 -9.83 -21.33 -18.02
CA SER A 33 -9.79 -20.43 -16.85
C SER A 33 -8.38 -20.06 -16.40
N PHE A 34 -7.32 -20.39 -17.16
CA PHE A 34 -5.95 -20.07 -16.78
C PHE A 34 -5.75 -18.57 -16.52
N PHE A 35 -6.47 -17.72 -17.26
CA PHE A 35 -6.51 -16.28 -17.04
C PHE A 35 -7.03 -15.93 -15.63
N LEU A 36 -8.06 -16.60 -15.12
CA LEU A 36 -8.60 -16.38 -13.76
C LEU A 36 -7.61 -16.78 -12.65
N TRP A 37 -6.73 -17.75 -12.91
CA TRP A 37 -5.72 -18.18 -11.94
C TRP A 37 -4.46 -17.31 -11.96
N SER A 38 -4.30 -16.47 -12.98
CA SER A 38 -3.11 -15.63 -13.13
C SER A 38 -2.90 -14.64 -11.96
N PRO A 39 -3.93 -13.96 -11.40
CA PRO A 39 -3.73 -13.06 -10.26
C PRO A 39 -3.25 -13.80 -9.02
N LEU A 40 -3.73 -15.03 -8.78
CA LEU A 40 -3.30 -15.85 -7.64
C LEU A 40 -1.82 -16.25 -7.75
N CYS A 41 -1.36 -16.60 -8.95
CA CYS A 41 0.05 -16.90 -9.18
C CYS A 41 0.94 -15.68 -8.96
N LEU A 42 0.51 -14.50 -9.44
CA LEU A 42 1.22 -13.24 -9.20
C LEU A 42 1.29 -12.89 -7.72
N ILE A 43 0.16 -13.01 -7.00
CA ILE A 43 0.08 -12.77 -5.55
C ILE A 43 1.03 -13.71 -4.79
N ALA A 44 1.09 -14.99 -5.17
CA ALA A 44 2.01 -15.94 -4.55
C ALA A 44 3.48 -15.51 -4.73
N GLY A 45 3.84 -14.98 -5.90
CA GLY A 45 5.16 -14.41 -6.16
C GLY A 45 5.49 -13.19 -5.31
N ILE A 46 4.55 -12.24 -5.23
CA ILE A 46 4.68 -11.03 -4.41
C ILE A 46 4.79 -11.39 -2.93
N TRP A 47 3.96 -12.33 -2.46
CA TRP A 47 3.99 -12.82 -1.08
C TRP A 47 5.33 -13.51 -0.78
N GLY A 48 5.81 -14.35 -1.70
CA GLY A 48 7.13 -14.96 -1.59
C GLY A 48 8.24 -13.92 -1.41
N TYR A 49 8.23 -12.83 -2.17
CA TYR A 49 9.20 -11.75 -2.04
C TYR A 49 9.19 -11.10 -0.64
N PHE A 50 8.00 -10.80 -0.10
CA PHE A 50 7.88 -10.14 1.20
C PHE A 50 7.97 -11.08 2.40
N ALA A 51 7.83 -12.38 2.20
CA ALA A 51 8.06 -13.40 3.23
C ALA A 51 9.56 -13.63 3.51
N LEU A 52 10.45 -13.15 2.64
CA LEU A 52 11.89 -13.27 2.86
C LEU A 52 12.35 -12.37 4.03
N PRO A 53 13.12 -12.90 5.00
CA PRO A 53 13.60 -12.12 6.15
C PRO A 53 14.61 -11.02 5.79
N ARG A 54 15.27 -11.13 4.64
CA ARG A 54 16.31 -10.21 4.17
C ARG A 54 16.16 -10.01 2.67
N GLU A 55 16.56 -8.84 2.20
CA GLU A 55 16.58 -8.58 0.76
C GLU A 55 17.50 -9.57 0.04
N PRO A 56 17.03 -10.23 -1.04
CA PRO A 56 17.88 -11.10 -1.83
C PRO A 56 19.07 -10.33 -2.38
N PRO A 57 20.26 -10.95 -2.45
CA PRO A 57 21.41 -10.31 -3.08
C PRO A 57 21.11 -10.05 -4.58
N PRO A 58 21.75 -9.05 -5.21
CA PRO A 58 21.57 -8.77 -6.64
C PRO A 58 21.76 -9.99 -7.54
N VAL A 59 22.67 -10.89 -7.16
CA VAL A 59 22.94 -12.16 -7.86
C VAL A 59 21.71 -13.08 -7.90
N ALA A 60 20.91 -13.13 -6.83
CA ALA A 60 19.69 -13.93 -6.80
C ALA A 60 18.67 -13.44 -7.83
N PHE A 61 18.57 -12.12 -8.06
CA PHE A 61 17.69 -11.57 -9.10
C PHE A 61 18.21 -11.84 -10.51
N ALA A 62 19.53 -11.82 -10.72
CA ALA A 62 20.12 -12.22 -12.00
C ALA A 62 19.76 -13.68 -12.34
N LEU A 63 19.82 -14.59 -11.35
CA LEU A 63 19.38 -15.98 -11.52
C LEU A 63 17.88 -16.10 -11.82
N VAL A 64 17.03 -15.35 -11.09
CA VAL A 64 15.59 -15.31 -11.37
C VAL A 64 15.31 -14.80 -12.78
N ALA A 65 16.02 -13.79 -13.26
CA ALA A 65 15.89 -13.27 -14.62
C ALA A 65 16.28 -14.31 -15.68
N VAL A 66 17.36 -15.07 -15.47
CA VAL A 66 17.75 -16.17 -16.37
C VAL A 66 16.68 -17.26 -16.39
N ILE A 67 16.16 -17.66 -15.23
CA ILE A 67 15.10 -18.67 -15.12
C ILE A 67 13.83 -18.18 -15.83
N LEU A 68 13.46 -16.91 -15.68
CA LEU A 68 12.34 -16.29 -16.37
C LEU A 68 12.47 -16.39 -17.90
N VAL A 69 13.66 -16.08 -18.43
CA VAL A 69 13.93 -16.18 -19.87
C VAL A 69 13.80 -17.63 -20.34
N LEU A 70 14.44 -18.57 -19.65
CA LEU A 70 14.39 -20.00 -19.99
C LEU A 70 12.95 -20.55 -19.94
N LEU A 71 12.17 -20.15 -18.93
CA LEU A 71 10.77 -20.55 -18.80
C LEU A 71 9.89 -19.91 -19.87
N ALA A 72 10.11 -18.64 -20.23
CA ALA A 72 9.37 -17.99 -21.30
C ALA A 72 9.57 -18.71 -22.65
N PHE A 73 10.81 -19.09 -22.97
CA PHE A 73 11.10 -19.93 -24.13
C PHE A 73 10.44 -21.32 -24.00
N GLY A 74 10.59 -22.00 -22.86
CA GLY A 74 10.02 -23.33 -22.65
C GLY A 74 8.49 -23.38 -22.73
N VAL A 75 7.80 -22.35 -22.22
CA VAL A 75 6.34 -22.19 -22.31
C VAL A 75 5.90 -22.00 -23.77
N HIS A 76 6.66 -21.22 -24.55
CA HIS A 76 6.37 -20.98 -25.96
C HIS A 76 6.41 -22.28 -26.78
N PHE A 77 7.36 -23.18 -26.50
CA PHE A 77 7.52 -24.44 -27.25
C PHE A 77 6.65 -25.60 -26.74
N LYS A 78 6.45 -25.74 -25.42
CA LYS A 78 5.83 -26.96 -24.85
C LYS A 78 4.47 -26.73 -24.16
N GLN A 79 3.97 -25.49 -24.12
CA GLN A 79 2.68 -25.08 -23.52
C GLN A 79 2.37 -25.64 -22.11
N SER A 80 3.39 -26.07 -21.35
CA SER A 80 3.19 -26.68 -20.03
C SER A 80 2.53 -25.73 -19.05
N VAL A 81 1.42 -26.16 -18.43
CA VAL A 81 0.68 -25.39 -17.42
C VAL A 81 1.57 -25.10 -16.21
N ALA A 82 2.37 -26.07 -15.76
CA ALA A 82 3.29 -25.88 -14.63
C ALA A 82 4.35 -24.80 -14.91
N ALA A 83 4.88 -24.76 -16.14
CA ALA A 83 5.84 -23.74 -16.55
C ALA A 83 5.19 -22.33 -16.59
N LYS A 84 3.92 -22.22 -17.03
CA LYS A 84 3.17 -20.95 -17.01
C LYS A 84 2.91 -20.47 -15.57
N ILE A 85 2.55 -21.38 -14.65
CA ILE A 85 2.36 -21.05 -13.23
C ILE A 85 3.66 -20.51 -12.65
N LEU A 86 4.76 -21.26 -12.80
CA LEU A 86 6.07 -20.86 -12.28
C LEU A 86 6.54 -19.51 -12.86
N LEU A 87 6.33 -19.30 -14.17
CA LEU A 87 6.61 -18.02 -14.82
C LEU A 87 5.84 -16.88 -14.16
N LEU A 88 4.52 -17.02 -13.94
CA LEU A 88 3.70 -15.98 -13.31
C LEU A 88 4.13 -15.71 -11.85
N VAL A 89 4.48 -16.74 -11.08
CA VAL A 89 5.02 -16.55 -9.72
C VAL A 89 6.32 -15.73 -9.76
N LEU A 90 7.26 -16.06 -10.65
CA LEU A 90 8.53 -15.33 -10.76
C LEU A 90 8.35 -13.90 -11.30
N VAL A 91 7.36 -13.68 -12.18
CA VAL A 91 6.98 -12.32 -12.63
C VAL A 91 6.44 -11.52 -11.44
N GLY A 92 5.55 -12.09 -10.62
CA GLY A 92 5.03 -11.44 -9.43
C GLY A 92 6.14 -11.07 -8.43
N PHE A 93 7.07 -11.99 -8.19
CA PHE A 93 8.25 -11.75 -7.36
C PHE A 93 9.12 -10.60 -7.89
N SER A 94 9.38 -10.59 -9.19
CA SER A 94 10.17 -9.55 -9.84
C SER A 94 9.47 -8.18 -9.79
N LEU A 95 8.16 -8.16 -9.99
CA LEU A 95 7.36 -6.94 -9.91
C LEU A 95 7.39 -6.33 -8.50
N ALA A 96 7.37 -7.17 -7.46
CA ALA A 96 7.51 -6.72 -6.07
C ALA A 96 8.87 -6.07 -5.81
N LYS A 97 9.98 -6.63 -6.34
CA LYS A 97 11.31 -6.00 -6.25
C LYS A 97 11.36 -4.68 -7.02
N ILE A 98 10.90 -4.64 -8.26
CA ILE A 98 10.87 -3.42 -9.07
C ILE A 98 10.09 -2.32 -8.34
N ARG A 99 8.92 -2.66 -7.77
CA ARG A 99 8.13 -1.71 -6.99
C ARG A 99 8.88 -1.22 -5.76
N THR A 100 9.58 -2.10 -5.06
CA THR A 100 10.39 -1.74 -3.88
C THR A 100 11.50 -0.75 -4.26
N GLU A 101 12.23 -1.00 -5.34
CA GLU A 101 13.29 -0.10 -5.82
C GLU A 101 12.74 1.24 -6.31
N TRP A 102 11.62 1.23 -7.03
CA TRP A 102 11.00 2.44 -7.56
C TRP A 102 10.51 3.38 -6.45
N VAL A 103 10.11 2.82 -5.31
CA VAL A 103 9.61 3.58 -4.16
C VAL A 103 10.71 3.91 -3.15
N SER A 104 11.98 3.65 -3.47
CA SER A 104 13.12 3.92 -2.58
C SER A 104 13.37 5.43 -2.36
N ALA A 105 12.40 6.10 -1.77
CA ALA A 105 12.46 7.50 -1.42
C ALA A 105 13.47 7.70 -0.29
N PRO A 106 14.21 8.82 -0.31
CA PRO A 106 15.07 9.20 0.80
C PRO A 106 14.29 9.27 2.12
N THR A 107 14.67 8.43 3.09
CA THR A 107 14.13 8.47 4.46
C THR A 107 15.12 9.11 5.43
N ILE A 108 14.58 9.75 6.46
CA ILE A 108 15.37 10.25 7.58
C ILE A 108 15.71 9.07 8.52
N ARG A 109 16.96 9.02 8.99
CA ARG A 109 17.46 7.93 9.86
C ARG A 109 17.39 8.24 11.35
N ALA A 110 17.43 9.52 11.73
CA ALA A 110 17.43 9.96 13.11
C ALA A 110 16.51 11.18 13.27
N PRO A 111 15.89 11.39 14.45
CA PRO A 111 15.09 12.58 14.70
C PRO A 111 15.90 13.84 14.39
N THR A 112 15.30 14.74 13.63
CA THR A 112 15.89 16.05 13.39
C THR A 112 15.63 16.94 14.61
N GLY A 113 16.50 17.93 14.83
CA GLY A 113 16.22 19.05 15.74
C GLY A 113 15.13 19.96 15.17
N GLU A 114 15.09 21.21 15.66
CA GLU A 114 14.26 22.24 15.04
C GLU A 114 14.85 22.64 13.68
N VAL A 115 14.07 22.45 12.62
CA VAL A 115 14.46 22.80 11.25
C VAL A 115 13.44 23.69 10.59
N MET A 116 13.93 24.58 9.72
CA MET A 116 13.08 25.34 8.84
C MET A 116 12.78 24.49 7.60
N LEU A 117 11.50 24.26 7.35
CA LEU A 117 11.01 23.48 6.21
C LEU A 117 10.27 24.41 5.25
N SER A 118 10.68 24.38 3.99
CA SER A 118 9.93 24.98 2.88
C SER A 118 9.41 23.87 1.98
N GLY A 119 8.12 23.90 1.68
CA GLY A 119 7.48 22.84 0.92
C GLY A 119 6.08 23.18 0.46
N VAL A 120 5.51 22.28 -0.34
CA VAL A 120 4.17 22.42 -0.89
C VAL A 120 3.24 21.43 -0.22
N VAL A 121 2.07 21.90 0.20
CA VAL A 121 1.02 21.05 0.77
C VAL A 121 0.38 20.24 -0.36
N GLU A 122 0.60 18.93 -0.40
CA GLU A 122 -0.03 18.04 -1.39
C GLU A 122 -1.39 17.53 -0.89
N ASN A 123 -1.50 17.23 0.40
CA ASN A 123 -2.77 16.83 1.01
C ASN A 123 -2.89 17.38 2.42
N PHE A 124 -4.11 17.63 2.84
CA PHE A 124 -4.42 18.18 4.15
C PHE A 124 -5.72 17.57 4.67
N GLU A 125 -5.65 16.94 5.83
CA GLU A 125 -6.79 16.28 6.47
C GLU A 125 -7.02 16.87 7.87
N ILE A 126 -8.21 17.41 8.11
CA ILE A 126 -8.62 17.92 9.42
C ILE A 126 -9.08 16.74 10.28
N ARG A 127 -8.36 16.49 11.38
CA ARG A 127 -8.64 15.37 12.31
C ARG A 127 -9.36 15.80 13.59
N GLY A 128 -9.58 17.10 13.76
CA GLY A 128 -10.29 17.69 14.90
C GLY A 128 -10.22 19.22 14.89
N PRO A 129 -10.78 19.88 15.91
CA PRO A 129 -10.93 21.34 15.92
C PRO A 129 -9.61 22.12 15.90
N LYS A 130 -8.51 21.50 16.35
CA LYS A 130 -7.15 22.09 16.39
C LYS A 130 -6.07 21.09 15.97
N ARG A 131 -6.42 20.05 15.21
CA ARG A 131 -5.44 19.06 14.75
C ARG A 131 -5.70 18.72 13.31
N ALA A 132 -4.69 18.93 12.47
CA ALA A 132 -4.68 18.47 11.10
C ALA A 132 -3.43 17.65 10.81
N VAL A 133 -3.48 16.91 9.72
CA VAL A 133 -2.35 16.16 9.19
C VAL A 133 -2.13 16.63 7.76
N ALA A 134 -0.93 17.12 7.48
CA ALA A 134 -0.54 17.59 6.16
C ALA A 134 0.50 16.63 5.56
N ILE A 135 0.35 16.28 4.30
CA ILE A 135 1.41 15.67 3.49
C ILE A 135 2.07 16.79 2.71
N LEU A 136 3.35 17.03 3.00
CA LEU A 136 4.14 18.07 2.36
C LEU A 136 5.16 17.44 1.41
N ARG A 137 5.28 17.99 0.20
CA ARG A 137 6.45 17.81 -0.64
C ARG A 137 7.50 18.83 -0.23
N ILE A 138 8.65 18.36 0.21
CA ILE A 138 9.70 19.23 0.76
C ILE A 138 10.55 19.77 -0.41
N LEU A 139 10.72 21.09 -0.47
CA LEU A 139 11.54 21.79 -1.46
C LEU A 139 12.88 22.23 -0.88
N ALA A 140 12.90 22.65 0.39
CA ALA A 140 14.11 22.94 1.13
C ALA A 140 13.95 22.56 2.60
N LEU A 141 15.07 22.14 3.21
CA LEU A 141 15.13 21.78 4.62
C LEU A 141 16.44 22.31 5.21
N GLU A 142 16.33 23.28 6.11
CA GLU A 142 17.48 23.98 6.70
C GLU A 142 17.52 23.77 8.21
N GLY A 143 18.67 23.32 8.72
CA GLY A 143 18.95 23.29 10.14
C GLY A 143 19.87 22.15 10.56
N GLN A 144 20.17 22.08 11.85
CA GLN A 144 21.12 21.11 12.38
C GLN A 144 20.53 19.70 12.43
N GLY A 145 21.33 18.70 12.02
CA GLY A 145 20.92 17.30 12.01
C GLY A 145 20.23 16.83 10.73
N VAL A 146 20.09 17.68 9.71
CA VAL A 146 19.59 17.27 8.39
C VAL A 146 20.66 16.44 7.68
N THR A 147 20.56 15.12 7.79
CA THR A 147 21.50 14.19 7.12
C THR A 147 21.01 13.84 5.72
N ARG A 148 19.69 13.73 5.53
CA ARG A 148 19.07 13.38 4.25
C ARG A 148 17.73 14.10 4.14
N MET A 149 17.48 14.71 2.99
CA MET A 149 16.23 15.40 2.71
C MET A 149 15.19 14.41 2.15
N PRO A 150 14.07 14.16 2.86
CA PRO A 150 13.00 13.34 2.34
C PRO A 150 12.19 14.10 1.29
N THR A 151 11.71 13.39 0.26
CA THR A 151 10.88 13.99 -0.80
C THR A 151 9.53 14.45 -0.27
N ARG A 152 8.90 13.63 0.58
CA ARG A 152 7.60 13.89 1.20
C ARG A 152 7.64 13.63 2.70
N ALA A 153 6.93 14.45 3.47
CA ALA A 153 6.78 14.24 4.90
C ALA A 153 5.32 14.40 5.34
N ARG A 154 4.89 13.52 6.24
CA ARG A 154 3.58 13.57 6.87
C ARG A 154 3.67 14.26 8.22
N LEU A 155 3.17 15.49 8.31
CA LEU A 155 3.32 16.34 9.49
C LEU A 155 1.97 16.58 10.18
N SER A 156 1.96 16.49 11.50
CA SER A 156 0.82 16.93 12.29
C SER A 156 0.91 18.43 12.58
N VAL A 157 -0.21 19.13 12.41
CA VAL A 157 -0.35 20.58 12.59
C VAL A 157 -1.35 20.86 13.70
N THR A 158 -0.97 21.70 14.66
CA THR A 158 -1.83 22.06 15.81
C THR A 158 -2.60 23.38 15.57
N SER A 159 -2.06 24.27 14.75
CA SER A 159 -2.72 25.52 14.34
C SER A 159 -2.89 25.51 12.83
N ALA A 160 -3.93 24.82 12.37
CA ALA A 160 -4.11 24.51 10.96
C ALA A 160 -4.96 25.56 10.21
N SER A 161 -5.20 26.72 10.83
CA SER A 161 -6.03 27.79 10.28
C SER A 161 -5.41 28.36 9.00
N GLY A 162 -6.10 28.21 7.87
CA GLY A 162 -5.73 28.82 6.59
C GLY A 162 -4.89 27.96 5.65
N LEU A 163 -4.45 26.77 6.08
CA LEU A 163 -3.73 25.82 5.24
C LEU A 163 -4.66 25.13 4.25
N ARG A 164 -4.24 25.07 2.98
CA ARG A 164 -4.90 24.32 1.91
C ARG A 164 -3.89 23.58 1.06
N ALA A 165 -4.34 22.52 0.40
CA ALA A 165 -3.55 21.87 -0.61
C ALA A 165 -3.18 22.83 -1.76
N GLY A 166 -2.01 22.63 -2.35
CA GLY A 166 -1.41 23.49 -3.37
C GLY A 166 -0.66 24.72 -2.84
N GLN A 167 -0.78 25.07 -1.56
CA GLN A 167 -0.04 26.19 -0.98
C GLN A 167 1.43 25.86 -0.75
N MET A 168 2.30 26.83 -1.02
CA MET A 168 3.70 26.79 -0.63
C MET A 168 3.86 27.43 0.74
N ILE A 169 4.48 26.69 1.66
CA ILE A 169 4.61 27.10 3.05
C ILE A 169 6.07 27.05 3.50
N LYS A 170 6.39 27.94 4.43
CA LYS A 170 7.64 27.94 5.19
C LYS A 170 7.32 27.94 6.68
N ALA A 171 7.80 26.93 7.38
CA ALA A 171 7.47 26.73 8.78
C ALA A 171 8.56 25.96 9.53
N LYS A 172 8.59 26.12 10.85
CA LYS A 172 9.44 25.31 11.71
C LYS A 172 8.83 23.92 11.88
N ALA A 173 9.65 22.90 11.70
CA ALA A 173 9.26 21.51 11.78
C ALA A 173 10.25 20.72 12.64
N GLN A 174 9.75 19.64 13.22
CA GLN A 174 10.59 18.56 13.71
C GLN A 174 10.21 17.29 12.97
N LEU A 175 11.21 16.64 12.35
CA LEU A 175 11.02 15.42 11.60
C LEU A 175 11.52 14.22 12.40
N PHE A 176 10.79 13.12 12.29
CA PHE A 176 11.09 11.84 12.90
C PHE A 176 11.23 10.78 11.81
N PRO A 177 12.08 9.76 12.03
CA PRO A 177 12.13 8.59 11.17
C PRO A 177 10.77 7.88 11.17
N LEU A 178 10.52 7.07 10.14
CA LEU A 178 9.33 6.22 10.09
C LEU A 178 9.38 5.21 11.24
N SER A 179 8.31 5.15 12.03
CA SER A 179 8.23 4.27 13.19
C SER A 179 8.26 2.80 12.79
N ALA A 180 8.98 1.99 13.56
CA ALA A 180 8.91 0.54 13.49
C ALA A 180 7.52 0.03 13.95
N PRO A 181 7.17 -1.23 13.65
CA PRO A 181 5.94 -1.87 14.15
C PRO A 181 5.80 -1.72 15.66
N ALA A 182 4.60 -1.38 16.13
CA ALA A 182 4.33 -1.20 17.56
C ALA A 182 4.36 -2.52 18.35
N LEU A 183 4.10 -3.65 17.68
CA LEU A 183 4.18 -4.99 18.24
C LEU A 183 4.99 -5.90 17.29
N PRO A 184 5.67 -6.92 17.84
CA PRO A 184 6.23 -8.01 17.03
C PRO A 184 5.14 -8.62 16.14
N ASP A 185 5.47 -8.85 14.86
CA ASP A 185 4.55 -9.34 13.81
C ASP A 185 3.26 -8.52 13.61
N GLY A 186 3.20 -7.32 14.21
CA GLY A 186 2.09 -6.40 14.10
C GLY A 186 2.11 -5.60 12.80
N TYR A 187 1.06 -4.78 12.63
CA TYR A 187 0.98 -3.89 11.48
C TYR A 187 2.11 -2.86 11.47
N ASP A 188 2.86 -2.82 10.37
CA ASP A 188 3.94 -1.88 10.14
C ASP A 188 3.44 -0.63 9.42
N TYR A 189 3.12 0.40 10.20
CA TYR A 189 2.68 1.69 9.66
C TYR A 189 3.82 2.49 9.01
N GLY A 190 5.07 2.31 9.45
CA GLY A 190 6.21 2.97 8.81
C GLY A 190 6.41 2.46 7.39
N ARG A 191 6.29 1.14 7.21
CA ARG A 191 6.39 0.50 5.89
C ARG A 191 5.29 0.92 4.93
N SER A 192 4.05 1.07 5.40
CA SER A 192 2.97 1.55 4.52
C SER A 192 3.23 2.97 4.02
N LEU A 193 3.66 3.88 4.92
CA LEU A 193 4.05 5.24 4.56
C LEU A 193 5.23 5.26 3.57
N TRP A 194 6.20 4.38 3.76
CA TRP A 194 7.33 4.25 2.83
C TRP A 194 6.84 3.87 1.43
N PHE A 195 5.93 2.90 1.30
CA PHE A 195 5.32 2.52 0.01
C PHE A 195 4.44 3.61 -0.63
N GLU A 196 3.96 4.57 0.15
CA GLU A 196 3.29 5.79 -0.32
C GLU A 196 4.29 6.89 -0.75
N GLY A 197 5.60 6.64 -0.59
CA GLY A 197 6.67 7.59 -0.92
C GLY A 197 6.90 8.66 0.17
N ILE A 198 6.36 8.45 1.38
CA ILE A 198 6.55 9.36 2.51
C ILE A 198 7.85 8.97 3.23
N GLY A 199 8.81 9.90 3.24
CA GLY A 199 10.16 9.67 3.77
C GLY A 199 10.35 10.04 5.24
N ALA A 200 9.40 10.77 5.83
CA ALA A 200 9.45 11.19 7.22
C ALA A 200 8.05 11.44 7.79
N THR A 201 7.93 11.30 9.12
CA THR A 201 6.79 11.83 9.88
C THR A 201 7.25 13.01 10.72
N GLY A 202 6.34 13.81 11.26
CA GLY A 202 6.76 14.94 12.04
C GLY A 202 5.64 15.81 12.56
N ARG A 203 6.04 16.96 13.07
CA ARG A 203 5.12 17.97 13.60
C ARG A 203 5.59 19.34 13.15
N LEU A 204 4.62 20.18 12.80
CA LEU A 204 4.82 21.60 12.52
C LEU A 204 4.54 22.40 13.78
N TYR A 205 5.39 23.39 14.05
CA TYR A 205 5.30 24.26 15.21
C TYR A 205 5.58 25.72 14.82
N GLY A 206 5.14 26.63 15.67
CA GLY A 206 5.28 28.07 15.42
C GLY A 206 4.37 28.58 14.32
N ASP A 207 4.71 29.77 13.81
CA ASP A 207 3.95 30.43 12.75
C ASP A 207 4.27 29.82 11.38
N ILE A 208 3.21 29.57 10.62
CA ILE A 208 3.28 28.99 9.28
C ILE A 208 3.14 30.13 8.28
N LEU A 209 4.23 30.43 7.57
CA LEU A 209 4.25 31.47 6.54
C LEU A 209 3.79 30.85 5.22
N ILE A 210 2.78 31.45 4.60
CA ILE A 210 2.29 31.06 3.27
C ILE A 210 2.98 31.96 2.25
N GLU A 211 3.91 31.40 1.48
CA GLU A 211 4.71 32.15 0.49
C GLU A 211 4.02 32.24 -0.88
N GLY A 212 2.93 31.49 -1.08
CA GLY A 212 2.12 31.52 -2.30
C GLY A 212 1.47 30.18 -2.61
N THR A 213 1.23 29.94 -3.89
CA THR A 213 0.65 28.70 -4.43
C THR A 213 1.60 28.12 -5.46
N ASP A 214 1.78 26.80 -5.47
CA ASP A 214 2.65 26.10 -6.42
C ASP A 214 2.21 26.39 -7.88
N PRO A 215 3.13 26.72 -8.80
CA PRO A 215 2.81 27.02 -10.19
C PRO A 215 2.32 25.82 -11.00
N SER A 216 2.44 24.59 -10.49
CA SER A 216 2.05 23.38 -11.21
C SER A 216 0.53 23.22 -11.32
N TRP A 217 0.05 23.08 -12.56
CA TRP A 217 -1.38 22.94 -12.86
C TRP A 217 -1.99 21.64 -12.29
N LEU A 218 -1.19 20.57 -12.19
CA LEU A 218 -1.63 19.27 -11.64
C LEU A 218 -2.02 19.39 -10.16
N LEU A 219 -1.20 20.05 -9.34
CA LEU A 219 -1.52 20.24 -7.92
C LEU A 219 -2.70 21.19 -7.73
N ARG A 220 -2.93 22.14 -8.64
CA ARG A 220 -4.14 22.97 -8.62
C ARG A 220 -5.41 22.15 -8.86
N CYS A 221 -5.35 21.18 -9.78
CA CYS A 221 -6.45 20.25 -10.00
C CYS A 221 -6.69 19.34 -8.78
N GLU A 222 -5.63 18.82 -8.17
CA GLU A 222 -5.73 18.02 -6.93
C GLU A 222 -6.32 18.84 -5.78
N ALA A 223 -5.86 20.07 -5.58
CA ALA A 223 -6.40 20.99 -4.58
C ALA A 223 -7.89 21.28 -4.82
N MET A 224 -8.30 21.48 -6.08
CA MET A 224 -9.71 21.69 -6.43
C MET A 224 -10.57 20.44 -6.16
N LEU A 225 -10.03 19.23 -6.40
CA LEU A 225 -10.71 17.98 -6.07
C LEU A 225 -10.81 17.76 -4.56
N GLN A 226 -9.79 18.14 -3.79
CA GLN A 226 -9.82 18.12 -2.32
C GLN A 226 -10.86 19.12 -1.79
N ASP A 227 -10.90 20.34 -2.29
CA ASP A 227 -11.91 21.34 -1.91
C ASP A 227 -13.33 20.80 -2.18
N LEU A 228 -13.54 20.10 -3.31
CA LEU A 228 -14.81 19.45 -3.61
C LEU A 228 -15.13 18.31 -2.64
N ARG A 229 -14.13 17.46 -2.31
CA ARG A 229 -14.29 16.37 -1.34
C ARG A 229 -14.60 16.90 0.05
N ASP A 230 -13.93 17.94 0.49
CA ASP A 230 -14.15 18.57 1.79
C ASP A 230 -15.51 19.26 1.85
N ALA A 231 -15.96 19.89 0.76
CA ALA A 231 -17.31 20.45 0.66
C ALA A 231 -18.40 19.37 0.76
N ILE A 232 -18.19 18.21 0.14
CA ILE A 232 -19.10 17.06 0.25
C ILE A 232 -19.06 16.47 1.67
N GLY A 233 -17.86 16.28 2.22
CA GLY A 233 -17.66 15.77 3.58
C GLY A 233 -18.28 16.67 4.65
N GLY A 234 -18.14 18.00 4.49
CA GLY A 234 -18.76 19.00 5.35
C GLY A 234 -20.30 18.93 5.33
N ARG A 235 -20.90 18.72 4.15
CA ARG A 235 -22.35 18.54 4.02
C ARG A 235 -22.87 17.28 4.71
N ILE A 236 -22.11 16.19 4.69
CA ILE A 236 -22.49 14.93 5.35
C ILE A 236 -22.29 15.03 6.87
N GLY A 237 -21.24 15.71 7.32
CA GLY A 237 -20.97 15.96 8.74
C GLY A 237 -22.01 16.87 9.41
N ASP A 238 -22.48 17.90 8.72
CA ASP A 238 -23.50 18.82 9.23
C ASP A 238 -24.88 18.17 9.38
N ASP A 239 -25.25 17.22 8.51
CA ASP A 239 -26.52 16.49 8.63
C ASP A 239 -26.56 15.56 9.86
N HIS A 240 -25.40 15.00 10.25
CA HIS A 240 -25.29 14.21 11.48
C HIS A 240 -25.35 15.08 12.76
N ARG A 241 -24.76 16.28 12.75
CA ARG A 241 -24.83 17.22 13.89
C ARG A 241 -26.24 17.78 14.12
N ARG A 242 -27.01 18.03 13.05
CA ARG A 242 -28.41 18.48 13.18
C ARG A 242 -29.33 17.39 13.74
N LYS A 243 -29.12 16.11 13.39
CA LYS A 243 -29.91 14.99 13.93
C LYS A 243 -29.62 14.72 15.41
N GLY A 244 -28.38 14.86 15.85
CA GLY A 244 -28.01 14.70 17.27
C GLY A 244 -28.56 15.78 18.21
N HIS A 245 -28.77 17.01 17.72
CA HIS A 245 -29.40 18.07 18.52
C HIS A 245 -30.93 17.97 18.63
N HIS A 246 -31.59 17.25 17.72
CA HIS A 246 -33.04 17.04 17.80
C HIS A 246 -33.46 15.92 18.76
N SER A 247 -32.58 14.96 19.05
CA SER A 247 -32.84 13.89 20.03
C SER A 247 -32.63 14.34 21.48
N ALA A 248 -31.73 15.30 21.75
CA ALA A 248 -31.45 15.80 23.09
C ALA A 248 -32.48 16.84 23.62
N ARG A 249 -33.48 17.20 22.82
CA ARG A 249 -34.54 18.17 23.18
C ARG A 249 -35.90 17.53 23.42
N ARG A 250 -35.95 16.19 23.47
CA ARG A 250 -37.14 15.38 23.75
C ARG A 250 -36.88 14.47 24.96
N GLU A 251 -36.49 15.06 26.08
CA GLU A 251 -36.63 14.46 27.42
C GLU A 251 -37.05 15.56 28.39
#